data_AF-A0A078FJP7-F1
#
_entry.id   AF-A0A078FJP7-F1
#
_cell.length_a   1.000
_cell.length_b   1.000
_cell.length_c   1.000
_cell.angle_alpha   90.00
_cell.angle_beta   90.00
_cell.angle_gamma   90.00
#
_symmetry.space_group_name_H-M   'P 1'
#
loop_
_entity.id
_entity.type
_entity.pdbx_description
1 polymer ?
#
loop_
_entity_poly.entity_id
_entity_poly.type
_entity_poly.pdbx_seq_one_letter_code
_entity_poly.pdbx_strand_id
1 'polypeptide(L)'
;MEDKEKGKYNSWTQDETKVLIELLVEGIKRGWRDSSGIINKATVENKILQVLNERVGCQKLHKHYQSRIKFLKNLYNSYVDLQRNSSGFGWDFETKRFTASEEVWQRYLKAHPNHQYMRYDSHEQI
;
A
#
# COMPACT_ATOMS: atom_id res chain seq x y z
N MET A 1 25.98 -28.38 -8.82
CA MET A 1 25.10 -28.09 -7.66
C MET A 1 24.17 -26.99 -8.14
N GLU A 2 22.90 -27.34 -8.37
CA GLU A 2 21.88 -26.42 -8.86
C GLU A 2 21.63 -25.34 -7.80
N ASP A 3 21.93 -24.10 -8.16
CA ASP A 3 21.43 -22.93 -7.43
C ASP A 3 19.91 -22.96 -7.51
N LYS A 4 19.28 -23.31 -6.38
CA LYS A 4 17.85 -23.16 -6.18
C LYS A 4 17.51 -21.68 -6.40
N GLU A 5 16.90 -21.38 -7.54
CA GLU A 5 16.16 -20.14 -7.76
C GLU A 5 15.26 -19.90 -6.55
N LYS A 6 15.66 -18.98 -5.68
CA LYS A 6 14.79 -18.45 -4.63
C LYS A 6 13.61 -17.83 -5.35
N GLY A 7 12.48 -18.54 -5.36
CA GLY A 7 11.30 -18.19 -6.12
C GLY A 7 11.01 -16.69 -6.00
N LYS A 8 10.90 -16.02 -7.16
CA LYS A 8 10.63 -14.59 -7.28
C LYS A 8 9.64 -14.16 -6.21
N TYR A 9 10.13 -13.43 -5.21
CA TYR A 9 9.28 -12.76 -4.24
C TYR A 9 8.31 -11.91 -5.06
N ASN A 10 7.02 -12.22 -5.03
CA ASN A 10 6.02 -11.58 -5.87
C ASN A 10 5.67 -10.20 -5.29
N SER A 11 6.71 -9.35 -5.14
CA SER A 11 6.63 -7.99 -4.62
C SER A 11 5.65 -7.18 -5.47
N TRP A 12 4.94 -6.28 -4.80
CA TRP A 12 4.10 -5.31 -5.47
C TRP A 12 4.97 -4.19 -6.00
N THR A 13 4.95 -3.94 -7.30
CA THR A 13 5.58 -2.76 -7.88
C THR A 13 4.68 -1.53 -7.66
N GLN A 14 5.23 -0.34 -7.89
CA GLN A 14 4.45 0.89 -7.86
C GLN A 14 3.36 0.89 -8.91
N ASP A 15 3.69 0.49 -10.15
CA ASP A 15 2.72 0.44 -11.24
C ASP A 15 1.58 -0.53 -10.93
N GLU A 16 1.89 -1.71 -10.39
CA GLU A 16 0.88 -2.67 -9.93
C GLU A 16 -0.01 -2.06 -8.84
N THR A 17 0.57 -1.30 -7.91
CA THR A 17 -0.16 -0.68 -6.79
C THR A 17 -1.03 0.48 -7.24
N LYS A 18 -0.50 1.34 -8.10
CA LYS A 18 -1.23 2.46 -8.70
C LYS A 18 -2.44 1.95 -9.48
N VAL A 19 -2.24 0.96 -10.35
CA VAL A 19 -3.33 0.33 -11.11
C VAL A 19 -4.34 -0.32 -10.16
N LEU A 20 -3.89 -0.99 -9.10
CA LEU A 20 -4.79 -1.56 -8.10
C LEU A 20 -5.66 -0.47 -7.45
N ILE A 21 -5.08 0.65 -7.02
CA ILE A 21 -5.81 1.75 -6.38
C ILE A 21 -6.81 2.38 -7.37
N GLU A 22 -6.39 2.62 -8.62
CA GLU A 22 -7.28 3.13 -9.67
C GLU A 22 -8.52 2.23 -9.85
N LEU A 23 -8.31 0.91 -9.95
CA LEU A 23 -9.39 -0.07 -10.10
C LEU A 23 -10.31 -0.14 -8.88
N LEU A 24 -9.77 0.00 -7.67
CA LEU A 24 -10.57 0.04 -6.44
C LEU A 24 -11.44 1.31 -6.38
N VAL A 25 -10.88 2.47 -6.72
CA VAL A 25 -11.63 3.73 -6.79
C VAL A 25 -12.76 3.63 -7.82
N GLU A 26 -12.48 3.05 -8.98
CA GLU A 26 -13.49 2.85 -10.01
C GLU A 26 -14.58 1.87 -9.56
N GLY A 27 -14.19 0.77 -8.90
CA GLY A 27 -15.14 -0.19 -8.35
C GLY A 27 -16.05 0.43 -7.28
N ILE A 28 -15.51 1.33 -6.47
CA ILE A 28 -16.27 2.12 -5.51
C ILE A 28 -17.29 3.02 -6.22
N LYS A 29 -16.87 3.77 -7.25
CA LYS A 29 -17.75 4.65 -8.04
C LYS A 29 -18.88 3.88 -8.73
N ARG A 30 -18.60 2.64 -9.17
CA ARG A 30 -19.55 1.76 -9.85
C ARG A 30 -20.41 0.92 -8.91
N GLY A 31 -20.28 1.07 -7.59
CA GLY A 31 -21.07 0.31 -6.63
C GLY A 31 -20.76 -1.18 -6.59
N TRP A 32 -19.51 -1.59 -6.82
CA TRP A 32 -19.08 -2.99 -6.72
C TRP A 32 -18.98 -3.51 -5.27
N ARG A 33 -19.31 -2.65 -4.30
CA ARG A 33 -19.35 -2.99 -2.89
C ARG A 33 -20.72 -3.56 -2.54
N ASP A 34 -20.73 -4.60 -1.71
CA ASP A 34 -21.96 -5.08 -1.10
C ASP A 34 -22.48 -4.13 -0.01
N SER A 35 -23.60 -4.50 0.63
CA SER A 35 -24.21 -3.73 1.72
C SER A 35 -23.30 -3.54 2.93
N SER A 36 -22.26 -4.36 3.10
CA SER A 36 -21.24 -4.23 4.13
C SER A 36 -20.04 -3.35 3.71
N GLY A 37 -20.05 -2.84 2.48
CA GLY A 37 -18.98 -2.03 1.93
C GLY A 37 -17.79 -2.84 1.39
N ILE A 38 -17.94 -4.17 1.22
CA ILE A 38 -16.87 -5.08 0.79
C ILE A 38 -17.03 -5.42 -0.70
N ILE A 39 -15.91 -5.47 -1.42
CA ILE A 39 -15.88 -6.04 -2.78
C ILE A 39 -15.66 -7.55 -2.64
N ASN A 40 -16.63 -8.35 -3.09
CA ASN A 40 -16.56 -9.81 -2.97
C ASN A 40 -15.42 -10.41 -3.81
N LYS A 41 -15.02 -11.64 -3.45
CA LYS A 41 -13.89 -12.34 -4.08
C LYS A 41 -14.03 -12.46 -5.60
N ALA A 42 -15.20 -12.86 -6.09
CA ALA A 42 -15.44 -13.04 -7.53
C ALA A 42 -15.27 -11.73 -8.30
N THR A 43 -15.70 -10.61 -7.73
CA THR A 43 -15.51 -9.29 -8.34
C THR A 43 -14.04 -8.87 -8.32
N VAL A 44 -13.32 -9.17 -7.23
CA VAL A 44 -11.87 -8.95 -7.17
C VAL A 44 -11.15 -9.75 -8.25
N GLU A 45 -11.46 -11.04 -8.40
CA GLU A 45 -10.78 -11.90 -9.36
C GLU A 45 -11.11 -11.52 -10.81
N ASN A 46 -12.39 -11.34 -11.13
CA ASN A 46 -12.85 -11.16 -12.51
C ASN A 46 -12.83 -9.72 -13.01
N LYS A 47 -12.78 -8.70 -12.14
CA LYS A 47 -12.81 -7.29 -12.57
C LYS A 47 -11.57 -6.50 -12.18
N ILE A 48 -10.95 -6.82 -11.04
CA ILE A 48 -9.78 -6.09 -10.56
C ILE A 48 -8.50 -6.82 -10.99
N LEU A 49 -8.34 -8.07 -10.58
CA LEU A 49 -7.11 -8.83 -10.85
C LEU A 49 -6.95 -9.17 -12.32
N GLN A 50 -8.04 -9.49 -13.03
CA GLN A 50 -7.98 -9.69 -14.48
C GLN A 50 -7.39 -8.46 -15.19
N VAL A 51 -8.00 -7.28 -14.98
CA VAL A 51 -7.56 -6.03 -15.63
C VAL A 51 -6.15 -5.63 -15.18
N LEU A 52 -5.83 -5.81 -13.90
CA LEU A 52 -4.50 -5.49 -13.36
C LEU A 52 -3.42 -6.37 -14.00
N ASN A 53 -3.64 -7.68 -14.08
CA ASN A 53 -2.71 -8.64 -14.65
C ASN A 53 -2.50 -8.40 -16.15
N GLU A 54 -3.57 -8.08 -16.88
CA GLU A 54 -3.51 -7.72 -18.31
C GLU A 54 -2.76 -6.40 -18.53
N ARG A 55 -3.07 -5.35 -17.73
CA ARG A 55 -2.53 -4.00 -17.93
C ARG A 55 -1.05 -3.88 -17.56
N VAL A 56 -0.58 -4.61 -16.55
CA VAL A 56 0.80 -4.52 -16.03
C VAL A 56 1.63 -5.76 -16.38
N GLY A 57 1.02 -6.78 -17.01
CA GLY A 57 1.72 -8.02 -17.37
C GLY A 57 2.13 -8.87 -16.17
N CYS A 58 1.41 -8.78 -15.06
CA CYS A 58 1.70 -9.50 -13.82
C CYS A 58 0.76 -10.70 -13.60
N GLN A 59 1.02 -11.50 -12.56
CA GLN A 59 0.22 -12.67 -12.19
C GLN A 59 -0.13 -12.62 -10.69
N LYS A 60 -0.95 -11.64 -10.31
CA LYS A 60 -1.45 -11.49 -8.94
C LYS A 60 -2.70 -12.34 -8.75
N LEU A 61 -2.71 -13.07 -7.63
CA LEU A 61 -3.83 -13.89 -7.17
C LEU A 61 -4.53 -13.19 -6.01
N HIS A 62 -5.71 -13.67 -5.63
CA HIS A 62 -6.48 -13.09 -4.53
C HIS A 62 -5.69 -12.98 -3.21
N LYS A 63 -4.83 -13.95 -2.90
CA LYS A 63 -3.93 -13.89 -1.72
C LYS A 63 -2.95 -12.71 -1.77
N HIS A 64 -2.44 -12.37 -2.96
CA HIS A 64 -1.53 -11.24 -3.14
C HIS A 64 -2.29 -9.92 -2.97
N TYR A 65 -3.51 -9.85 -3.49
CA TYR A 65 -4.43 -8.72 -3.27
C TYR A 65 -4.71 -8.50 -1.78
N GLN A 66 -5.10 -9.54 -1.04
CA GLN A 66 -5.38 -9.44 0.39
C GLN A 66 -4.17 -8.90 1.18
N SER A 67 -2.98 -9.41 0.87
CA SER A 67 -1.73 -8.92 1.46
C SER A 67 -1.51 -7.43 1.17
N ARG A 68 -1.70 -6.99 -0.08
CA ARG A 68 -1.51 -5.58 -0.45
C ARG A 68 -2.55 -4.66 0.16
N ILE A 69 -3.82 -5.08 0.21
CA ILE A 69 -4.88 -4.30 0.90
C ILE A 69 -4.55 -4.15 2.38
N LYS A 70 -4.09 -5.21 3.04
CA LYS A 70 -3.65 -5.14 4.45
C LYS A 70 -2.50 -4.15 4.62
N PHE A 71 -1.50 -4.21 3.74
CA PHE A 71 -0.40 -3.26 3.73
C PHE A 71 -0.88 -1.81 3.55
N LEU A 72 -1.72 -1.53 2.54
CA LEU A 72 -2.23 -0.18 2.26
C LEU A 72 -3.07 0.37 3.42
N LYS A 73 -3.89 -0.47 4.07
CA LYS A 73 -4.65 -0.09 5.27
C LYS A 73 -3.74 0.26 6.45
N ASN A 74 -2.73 -0.58 6.71
CA ASN A 74 -1.77 -0.31 7.78
C ASN A 74 -1.01 0.98 7.51
N LEU A 75 -0.54 1.16 6.28
CA LEU A 75 0.14 2.36 5.84
C LEU A 75 -0.74 3.61 6.06
N TYR A 76 -2.01 3.58 5.63
CA TYR A 76 -2.96 4.67 5.89
C TYR A 76 -3.17 4.94 7.38
N ASN A 77 -3.34 3.90 8.20
CA ASN A 77 -3.49 4.07 9.64
C ASN A 77 -2.24 4.72 10.26
N SER A 78 -1.05 4.30 9.84
CA SER A 78 0.20 4.93 10.29
C SER A 78 0.29 6.40 9.87
N TYR A 79 -0.19 6.76 8.66
CA TYR A 79 -0.30 8.17 8.23
C TYR A 79 -1.24 8.97 9.15
N VAL A 80 -2.40 8.40 9.48
CA VAL A 80 -3.38 9.02 10.38
C VAL A 80 -2.82 9.17 11.80
N ASP A 81 -2.10 8.16 12.30
CA ASP A 81 -1.47 8.21 13.62
C ASP A 81 -0.35 9.26 13.68
N LEU A 82 0.44 9.38 12.62
CA LEU A 82 1.41 10.47 12.46
C LEU A 82 0.73 11.82 12.53
N GLN A 83 -0.32 12.03 11.73
CA GLN A 83 -1.06 13.30 11.69
C GLN A 83 -1.73 13.65 13.03
N ARG A 84 -2.18 12.66 13.80
CA ARG A 84 -2.80 12.88 15.12
C ARG A 84 -1.78 13.22 16.21
N ASN A 85 -0.56 12.70 16.08
CA ASN A 85 0.50 12.86 17.08
C ASN A 85 1.54 13.93 16.69
N SER A 86 1.32 14.66 15.59
CA SER A 86 2.30 15.57 15.00
C SER A 86 2.21 17.01 15.51
N SER A 87 2.77 17.27 16.68
CA SER A 87 3.44 18.57 16.88
C SER A 87 4.86 18.44 16.30
N GLY A 88 5.09 19.03 15.11
CA GLY A 88 6.42 19.09 14.49
C GLY A 88 6.67 18.18 13.28
N PHE A 89 5.67 17.42 12.81
CA PHE A 89 5.74 16.82 11.46
C PHE A 89 5.02 17.71 10.44
N GLY A 90 5.67 17.95 9.31
CA GLY A 90 5.11 18.50 8.09
C GLY A 90 4.91 17.41 7.03
N TRP A 91 4.21 17.78 5.97
CA TRP A 91 4.06 16.98 4.76
C TRP A 91 4.72 17.71 3.60
N ASP A 92 5.67 17.06 2.94
CA ASP A 92 6.26 17.52 1.71
C ASP A 92 5.44 16.97 0.53
N PHE A 93 4.79 17.87 -0.21
CA PHE A 93 3.94 17.51 -1.35
C PHE A 93 4.73 17.06 -2.59
N GLU A 94 5.99 17.49 -2.72
CA GLU A 94 6.85 17.16 -3.86
C GLU A 94 7.41 15.75 -3.71
N THR A 95 8.03 15.48 -2.56
CA THR A 95 8.56 14.14 -2.26
C THR A 95 7.48 13.17 -1.78
N LYS A 96 6.29 13.70 -1.46
CA LYS A 96 5.17 13.00 -0.83
C LYS A 96 5.57 12.35 0.49
N ARG A 97 6.44 12.98 1.29
CA ARG A 97 6.97 12.38 2.54
C ARG A 97 6.62 13.22 3.76
N PHE A 98 6.63 12.57 4.91
CA PHE A 98 6.67 13.29 6.17
C PHE A 98 8.05 13.90 6.39
N THR A 99 8.06 15.18 6.75
CA THR A 99 9.26 15.92 7.12
C THR A 99 9.17 16.32 8.58
N ALA A 100 10.25 16.15 9.33
CA ALA A 100 10.33 16.55 10.74
C ALA A 100 11.80 16.63 11.15
N SER A 101 12.07 17.27 12.29
CA SER A 101 13.41 17.22 12.88
C SER A 101 13.77 15.80 13.33
N GLU A 102 15.08 15.53 13.47
CA GLU A 102 15.60 14.27 14.00
C GLU A 102 14.92 13.90 15.32
N GLU A 103 14.84 14.87 16.24
CA GLU A 103 14.29 14.71 17.58
C GLU A 103 12.81 14.27 17.56
N VAL A 104 12.03 14.85 16.64
CA VAL A 104 10.62 14.52 16.46
C VAL A 104 10.46 13.10 15.91
N TRP A 105 11.29 12.69 14.93
CA TRP A 105 11.32 11.32 14.44
C TRP A 105 11.72 10.31 15.53
N GLN A 106 12.76 10.60 16.31
CA GLN A 106 13.23 9.72 17.39
C GLN A 106 12.14 9.51 18.46
N ARG A 107 11.47 10.59 18.87
CA ARG A 107 10.36 10.51 19.84
C ARG A 107 9.22 9.65 19.33
N TYR A 108 8.84 9.81 18.06
CA TYR A 108 7.78 9.02 17.44
C TYR A 108 8.15 7.54 17.33
N LEU A 109 9.36 7.23 16.81
CA LEU A 109 9.80 5.86 16.62
C LEU A 109 10.01 5.11 17.94
N LYS A 110 10.23 5.81 19.06
CA LYS A 110 10.23 5.20 20.40
C LYS A 110 8.85 4.63 20.77
N ALA A 111 7.77 5.30 20.39
CA ALA A 111 6.40 4.83 20.60
C ALA A 111 5.95 3.84 19.50
N HIS A 112 6.52 3.96 18.29
CA HIS A 112 6.17 3.16 17.12
C HIS A 112 7.40 2.53 16.44
N PRO A 113 8.08 1.54 17.05
CA PRO A 113 9.31 0.97 16.52
C PRO A 113 9.16 0.35 15.13
N ASN A 114 7.96 -0.14 14.79
CA ASN A 114 7.68 -0.75 13.50
C ASN A 114 7.49 0.27 12.36
N HIS A 115 7.53 1.58 12.63
CA HIS A 115 7.28 2.64 11.63
C HIS A 115 8.57 3.22 11.03
N GLN A 116 9.73 2.58 11.24
CA GLN A 116 11.02 3.03 10.70
C GLN A 116 10.99 3.21 9.18
N TYR A 117 10.26 2.36 8.45
CA TYR A 117 10.11 2.46 7.00
C TYR A 117 9.51 3.81 6.57
N MET A 118 8.63 4.42 7.36
CA MET A 118 7.98 5.69 7.01
C MET A 118 8.95 6.88 6.96
N ARG A 119 10.07 6.77 7.66
CA ARG A 119 11.12 7.80 7.67
C ARG A 119 12.01 7.70 6.44
N TYR A 120 12.37 6.48 6.05
CA TYR A 120 13.41 6.24 5.04
C TYR A 120 12.86 5.88 3.67
N ASP A 121 11.65 5.30 3.56
CA ASP A 121 11.05 5.02 2.27
C ASP A 121 10.68 6.32 1.56
N SER A 122 11.46 6.62 0.53
CA SER A 122 10.97 7.30 -0.65
C SER A 122 9.74 6.53 -1.14
N HIS A 123 8.71 7.22 -1.61
CA HIS A 123 7.48 6.60 -2.12
C HIS A 123 7.68 5.68 -3.35
N GLU A 124 8.92 5.31 -3.68
CA GLU A 124 9.36 4.38 -4.73
C GLU A 124 8.82 2.94 -4.56
N GLN A 125 8.09 2.64 -3.48
CA GLN A 125 7.43 1.33 -3.24
C GLN A 125 5.89 1.40 -3.06
N ILE A 126 5.28 2.58 -3.22
CA ILE A 126 3.82 2.80 -3.18
C ILE A 126 3.30 3.10 -4.57
#